data_AF-A0AA43Q9Z2-F1
#
_entry.id   AF-A0AA43Q9Z2-F1
#
_cell.length_a   1.000
_cell.length_b   1.000
_cell.length_c   1.000
_cell.angle_alpha   90.00
_cell.angle_beta   90.00
_cell.angle_gamma   90.00
#
_symmetry.space_group_name_H-M   'P 1'
#
loop_
_entity.id
_entity.type
_entity.pdbx_description
1 polymer ?
#
loop_
_entity_poly.entity_id
_entity_poly.type
_entity_poly.pdbx_seq_one_letter_code
_entity_poly.pdbx_strand_id
1 'polypeptide(L)'
;MLSHAVKPANRHQWISEAAYYKALARKFEPGKELADWLEAELDYSNRLITLYIYILEEDGAITILSLQQLAEFIGIKNSEDILSEIELIRAIQNATGHRPCFQPGSNMNCEEMECKWRAECRKLISAWY
;
A
#
# COMPACT_ATOMS: atom_id res chain seq x y z
N MET A 1 -15.35 -3.37 -4.12
CA MET A 1 -15.13 -3.24 -2.66
C MET A 1 -14.09 -2.17 -2.33
N LEU A 2 -12.91 -2.09 -2.98
CA LEU A 2 -12.05 -0.89 -2.86
C LEU A 2 -12.45 0.22 -3.85
N SER A 3 -12.79 -0.17 -5.09
CA SER A 3 -13.21 0.69 -6.20
C SER A 3 -14.46 1.56 -5.94
N HIS A 4 -15.27 1.22 -4.94
CA HIS A 4 -16.45 2.01 -4.54
C HIS A 4 -16.13 3.01 -3.42
N ALA A 5 -15.18 2.68 -2.54
CA ALA A 5 -14.75 3.53 -1.42
C ALA A 5 -13.71 4.55 -1.86
N VAL A 6 -12.82 4.14 -2.77
CA VAL A 6 -11.96 5.03 -3.52
C VAL A 6 -12.81 5.61 -4.64
N LYS A 7 -13.43 6.78 -4.42
CA LYS A 7 -13.78 7.64 -5.55
C LYS A 7 -12.54 7.70 -6.45
N PRO A 8 -12.66 7.74 -7.78
CA PRO A 8 -11.54 8.07 -8.65
C PRO A 8 -11.17 9.55 -8.40
N ALA A 9 -10.69 9.86 -7.20
CA ALA A 9 -9.76 10.93 -6.99
C ALA A 9 -8.63 10.57 -7.92
N ASN A 10 -8.52 11.35 -9.00
CA ASN A 10 -7.47 11.20 -9.97
C ASN A 10 -6.16 11.14 -9.15
N ARG A 11 -5.48 9.99 -9.14
CA ARG A 11 -4.26 9.74 -8.35
C ARG A 11 -3.32 10.95 -8.45
N HIS A 12 -3.18 11.46 -9.67
CA HIS A 12 -2.39 12.64 -9.99
C HIS A 12 -2.88 13.90 -9.26
N GLN A 13 -4.19 14.18 -9.25
CA GLN A 13 -4.75 15.34 -8.54
C GLN A 13 -4.43 15.27 -7.04
N TRP A 14 -4.70 14.13 -6.39
CA TRP A 14 -4.44 13.98 -4.96
C TRP A 14 -2.96 14.19 -4.63
N ILE A 15 -2.07 13.55 -5.39
CA ILE A 15 -0.62 13.68 -5.22
C ILE A 15 -0.17 15.13 -5.45
N SER A 16 -0.68 15.79 -6.50
CA SER A 16 -0.32 17.17 -6.82
C SER A 16 -0.76 18.15 -5.73
N GLU A 17 -1.96 17.99 -5.17
CA GLU A 17 -2.47 18.81 -4.07
C GLU A 17 -1.66 18.56 -2.79
N ALA A 18 -1.39 17.29 -2.45
CA ALA A 18 -0.57 16.94 -1.29
C ALA A 18 0.86 17.49 -1.40
N ALA A 19 1.50 17.35 -2.56
CA ALA A 19 2.83 17.90 -2.84
C ALA A 19 2.82 19.44 -2.75
N TYR A 20 1.78 20.10 -3.27
CA TYR A 20 1.60 21.55 -3.14
C TYR A 20 1.53 21.97 -1.67
N TYR A 21 0.73 21.28 -0.84
CA TYR A 21 0.62 21.61 0.58
C TYR A 21 1.91 21.33 1.37
N LYS A 22 2.67 20.27 1.01
CA LYS A 22 4.01 20.04 1.56
C LYS A 22 4.96 21.19 1.22
N ALA A 23 4.99 21.61 -0.04
CA ALA A 23 5.77 22.77 -0.49
C ALA A 23 5.35 24.06 0.24
N LEU A 24 4.04 24.31 0.39
CA LEU A 24 3.51 25.45 1.13
C LEU A 24 3.96 25.45 2.60
N ALA A 25 3.95 24.30 3.27
CA ALA A 25 4.32 24.17 4.68
C ALA A 25 5.79 24.58 4.94
N ARG A 26 6.66 24.31 3.97
CA ARG A 26 8.07 24.76 3.95
C ARG A 26 8.30 26.07 3.18
N LYS A 27 7.22 26.85 2.95
CA LYS A 27 7.25 28.18 2.30
C LYS A 27 7.84 28.19 0.89
N PHE A 28 7.64 27.12 0.12
CA PHE A 28 8.11 26.95 -1.26
C PHE A 28 9.62 27.12 -1.44
N GLU A 29 10.43 26.64 -0.50
CA GLU A 29 11.89 26.59 -0.69
C GLU A 29 12.24 25.84 -2.01
N PRO A 30 13.15 26.33 -2.86
CA PRO A 30 13.44 25.65 -4.12
C PRO A 30 14.25 24.35 -3.90
N GLY A 31 14.18 23.42 -4.87
CA GLY A 31 15.03 22.21 -4.90
C GLY A 31 14.52 21.03 -4.06
N LYS A 32 13.24 21.07 -3.66
CA LYS A 32 12.55 20.03 -2.88
C LYS A 32 11.26 19.55 -3.55
N GLU A 33 10.98 20.02 -4.77
CA GLU A 33 9.75 19.76 -5.51
C GLU A 33 9.55 18.26 -5.78
N LEU A 34 10.63 17.58 -6.21
CA LEU A 34 10.60 16.13 -6.42
C LEU A 34 10.43 15.37 -5.10
N ALA A 35 11.04 15.84 -4.02
CA ALA A 35 10.91 15.19 -2.71
C ALA A 35 9.48 15.29 -2.19
N ASP A 36 8.85 16.47 -2.27
CA ASP A 36 7.45 16.65 -1.89
C ASP A 36 6.52 15.77 -2.72
N TRP A 37 6.80 15.62 -4.02
CA TRP A 37 6.05 14.74 -4.90
C TRP A 37 6.16 13.28 -4.48
N LEU A 38 7.38 12.77 -4.32
CA LEU A 38 7.62 11.37 -3.94
C LEU A 38 7.04 11.04 -2.56
N GLU A 39 7.14 11.97 -1.61
CA GLU A 39 6.52 11.83 -0.29
C GLU A 39 4.99 11.79 -0.40
N ALA A 40 4.39 12.63 -1.26
CA ALA A 40 2.96 12.57 -1.54
C ALA A 40 2.54 11.26 -2.22
N GLU A 41 3.34 10.68 -3.12
CA GLU A 41 3.06 9.35 -3.70
C GLU A 41 3.06 8.25 -2.64
N LEU A 42 3.99 8.32 -1.70
CA LEU A 42 4.08 7.39 -0.58
C LEU A 42 2.89 7.54 0.36
N ASP A 43 2.50 8.76 0.71
CA ASP A 43 1.33 9.05 1.54
C ASP A 43 0.04 8.52 0.89
N TYR A 44 -0.11 8.72 -0.42
CA TYR A 44 -1.24 8.18 -1.18
C TYR A 44 -1.32 6.66 -1.08
N SER A 45 -0.19 5.99 -1.32
CA SER A 45 -0.09 4.53 -1.28
C SER A 45 -0.38 3.98 0.11
N ASN A 46 0.18 4.60 1.16
CA ASN A 46 -0.07 4.22 2.55
C ASN A 46 -1.53 4.41 2.95
N ARG A 47 -2.18 5.47 2.47
CA ARG A 47 -3.61 5.70 2.69
C ARG A 47 -4.46 4.60 2.05
N LEU A 48 -4.14 4.18 0.82
CA LEU A 48 -4.85 3.09 0.14
C LEU A 48 -4.68 1.76 0.86
N ILE A 49 -3.46 1.42 1.28
CA ILE A 49 -3.20 0.21 2.06
C ILE A 49 -3.98 0.24 3.37
N THR A 50 -3.98 1.36 4.08
CA THR A 50 -4.71 1.50 5.36
C THR A 50 -6.22 1.30 5.16
N LEU A 51 -6.79 1.90 4.12
CA LEU A 51 -8.19 1.70 3.76
C LEU A 51 -8.49 0.24 3.39
N TYR A 52 -7.59 -0.40 2.64
CA TYR A 52 -7.74 -1.81 2.27
C TYR A 52 -7.75 -2.72 3.50
N ILE A 53 -6.79 -2.56 4.42
CA ILE A 53 -6.73 -3.34 5.66
C ILE A 53 -7.98 -3.12 6.51
N TYR A 54 -8.47 -1.88 6.63
CA TYR A 54 -9.71 -1.59 7.34
C TYR A 54 -10.92 -2.33 6.74
N ILE A 55 -11.04 -2.35 5.40
CA ILE A 55 -12.12 -3.08 4.70
C ILE A 55 -12.00 -4.59 4.92
N LEU A 56 -10.78 -5.13 5.00
CA LEU A 56 -10.56 -6.55 5.32
C LEU A 56 -10.97 -6.90 6.76
N GLU A 57 -10.71 -6.01 7.72
CA GLU A 57 -11.04 -6.22 9.13
C GLU A 57 -12.56 -6.26 9.39
N GLU A 58 -13.35 -5.48 8.64
CA GLU A 58 -14.80 -5.44 8.82
C GLU A 58 -15.50 -6.70 8.26
N ASP A 59 -15.24 -7.11 7.01
CA ASP A 59 -16.01 -8.18 6.34
C ASP A 59 -15.27 -8.88 5.16
N GLY A 60 -13.97 -8.66 4.98
CA GLY A 60 -13.26 -9.01 3.74
C GLY A 60 -12.24 -10.14 3.87
N ALA A 61 -12.40 -11.20 3.07
CA ALA A 61 -11.28 -12.11 2.78
C ALA A 61 -10.33 -11.45 1.75
N ILE A 62 -9.03 -11.67 1.91
CA ILE A 62 -8.05 -11.28 0.90
C ILE A 62 -8.36 -12.08 -0.38
N THR A 63 -8.41 -11.40 -1.51
CA THR A 63 -8.53 -12.03 -2.83
C THR A 63 -7.51 -11.44 -3.78
N ILE A 64 -6.98 -12.26 -4.69
CA ILE A 64 -6.05 -11.84 -5.75
C ILE A 64 -6.60 -10.61 -6.48
N LEU A 65 -7.88 -10.64 -6.90
CA LEU A 65 -8.51 -9.53 -7.61
C LEU A 65 -8.46 -8.21 -6.82
N SER A 66 -8.74 -8.26 -5.51
CA SER A 66 -8.70 -7.06 -4.67
C SER A 66 -7.28 -6.52 -4.45
N LEU A 67 -6.29 -7.40 -4.39
CA LEU A 67 -4.87 -7.04 -4.30
C LEU A 67 -4.35 -6.47 -5.62
N GLN A 68 -4.78 -7.03 -6.76
CA GLN A 68 -4.46 -6.49 -8.08
C GLN A 68 -5.01 -5.07 -8.23
N GLN A 69 -6.26 -4.83 -7.81
CA GLN A 69 -6.84 -3.49 -7.79
C GLN A 69 -6.05 -2.52 -6.90
N LEU A 70 -5.66 -2.95 -5.69
CA LEU A 70 -4.84 -2.14 -4.80
C LEU A 70 -3.47 -1.80 -5.43
N ALA A 71 -2.81 -2.80 -6.02
CA ALA A 71 -1.54 -2.65 -6.71
C ALA A 71 -1.62 -1.67 -7.89
N GLU A 72 -2.68 -1.76 -8.70
CA GLU A 72 -2.96 -0.85 -9.79
C GLU A 72 -3.12 0.60 -9.29
N PHE A 73 -3.90 0.83 -8.24
CA PHE A 73 -4.09 2.17 -7.68
C PHE A 73 -2.78 2.76 -7.11
N ILE A 74 -1.91 1.93 -6.53
CA ILE A 74 -0.58 2.35 -6.06
C ILE A 74 0.34 2.73 -7.23
N GLY A 75 0.13 2.13 -8.41
CA GLY A 75 0.90 2.37 -9.63
C GLY A 75 1.88 1.24 -9.97
N ILE A 76 1.67 0.04 -9.44
CA ILE A 76 2.41 -1.16 -9.82
C ILE A 76 1.95 -1.59 -11.20
N LYS A 77 2.89 -1.70 -12.15
CA LYS A 77 2.60 -2.09 -13.52
C LYS A 77 2.38 -3.60 -13.63
N ASN A 78 1.51 -4.01 -14.54
CA ASN A 78 1.22 -5.42 -14.85
C ASN A 78 0.79 -6.21 -13.61
N SER A 79 0.10 -5.57 -12.67
CA SER A 79 -0.38 -6.23 -11.45
C SER A 79 -1.38 -7.35 -11.76
N GLU A 80 -2.12 -7.23 -12.85
CA GLU A 80 -3.07 -8.20 -13.38
C GLU A 80 -2.42 -9.56 -13.76
N ASP A 81 -1.13 -9.56 -14.08
CA ASP A 81 -0.38 -10.76 -14.43
C ASP A 81 0.12 -11.53 -13.18
N ILE A 82 0.07 -10.90 -12.00
CA ILE A 82 0.52 -11.51 -10.75
C ILE A 82 -0.64 -12.29 -10.14
N LEU A 83 -0.54 -13.62 -10.15
CA LEU A 83 -1.58 -14.54 -9.68
C LEU A 83 -1.34 -15.08 -8.27
N SER A 84 -0.29 -14.60 -7.59
CA SER A 84 0.06 -15.01 -6.22
C SER A 84 -0.24 -13.89 -5.23
N GLU A 85 -1.03 -14.20 -4.20
CA GLU A 85 -1.32 -13.29 -3.10
C GLU A 85 -0.02 -12.77 -2.45
N ILE A 86 0.93 -13.68 -2.23
CA ILE A 86 2.22 -13.39 -1.60
C ILE A 86 3.02 -12.41 -2.46
N GLU A 87 3.09 -12.66 -3.77
CA GLU A 87 3.86 -11.82 -4.69
C GLU A 87 3.23 -10.43 -4.82
N LEU A 88 1.90 -10.33 -4.89
CA LEU A 88 1.18 -9.05 -4.90
C LEU A 88 1.46 -8.25 -3.64
N ILE A 89 1.32 -8.85 -2.46
CA ILE A 89 1.56 -8.14 -1.19
C ILE A 89 3.02 -7.69 -1.09
N ARG A 90 3.98 -8.54 -1.49
CA ARG A 90 5.40 -8.16 -1.51
C ARG A 90 5.70 -7.05 -2.50
N ALA A 91 5.07 -7.07 -3.68
CA ALA A 91 5.19 -5.99 -4.65
C ALA A 91 4.66 -4.67 -4.07
N ILE A 92 3.54 -4.70 -3.35
CA ILE A 92 2.98 -3.56 -2.63
C ILE A 92 3.93 -3.06 -1.55
N GLN A 93 4.52 -3.96 -0.74
CA GLN A 93 5.51 -3.60 0.29
C GLN A 93 6.75 -2.92 -0.32
N ASN A 94 7.28 -3.44 -1.43
CA ASN A 94 8.41 -2.83 -2.13
C ASN A 94 8.06 -1.44 -2.68
N ALA A 95 6.87 -1.29 -3.27
CA ALA A 95 6.42 -0.02 -3.84
C ALA A 95 6.25 1.08 -2.79
N THR A 96 5.99 0.71 -1.53
CA THR A 96 5.85 1.64 -0.40
C THR A 96 7.11 1.75 0.46
N GLY A 97 8.25 1.26 -0.02
CA GLY A 97 9.55 1.42 0.65
C GLY A 97 9.73 0.56 1.90
N HIS A 98 8.87 -0.44 2.11
CA HIS A 98 9.00 -1.42 3.19
C HIS A 98 9.76 -2.66 2.72
N ARG A 99 10.38 -3.38 3.68
CA ARG A 99 10.93 -4.71 3.41
C ARG A 99 9.78 -5.67 3.03
N PRO A 100 9.91 -6.47 1.94
CA PRO A 100 8.87 -7.42 1.50
C PRO A 100 8.82 -8.63 2.42
N CYS A 101 8.32 -8.41 3.64
CA CYS A 101 8.36 -9.35 4.75
C CYS A 101 7.11 -10.23 4.88
N PHE A 102 6.17 -10.15 3.93
CA PHE A 102 4.99 -11.04 3.95
C PHE A 102 5.42 -12.50 3.72
N GLN A 103 5.08 -13.38 4.65
CA GLN A 103 5.41 -14.81 4.67
C GLN A 103 6.87 -15.17 4.29
N PRO A 104 7.91 -14.73 5.03
CA PRO A 104 9.31 -15.01 4.66
C PRO A 104 9.78 -16.44 5.00
N GLY A 105 8.90 -17.30 5.54
CA GLY A 105 9.22 -18.65 6.03
C GLY A 105 8.73 -18.83 7.48
N SER A 106 8.44 -20.08 7.87
CA SER A 106 7.64 -20.47 9.06
C SER A 106 8.19 -20.11 10.44
N ASN A 107 9.29 -19.36 10.56
CA ASN A 107 9.93 -19.09 11.86
C ASN A 107 10.46 -17.65 12.03
N MET A 108 10.10 -16.72 11.14
CA MET A 108 10.56 -15.34 11.24
C MET A 108 9.47 -14.46 11.85
N ASN A 109 9.73 -13.93 13.04
CA ASN A 109 8.95 -12.81 13.56
C ASN A 109 9.13 -11.61 12.61
N CYS A 110 8.03 -10.92 12.27
CA CYS A 110 8.10 -9.72 11.44
C CYS A 110 8.84 -8.60 12.19
N GLU A 111 10.06 -8.28 11.75
CA GLU A 111 10.93 -7.24 12.32
C GLU A 111 10.54 -5.81 11.87
N GLU A 112 9.68 -5.70 10.86
CA GLU A 112 9.21 -4.42 10.33
C GLU A 112 8.22 -3.79 11.32
N MET A 113 8.65 -2.75 12.03
CA MET A 113 7.92 -2.13 13.15
C MET A 113 6.48 -1.72 12.77
N GLU A 114 6.33 -1.07 11.62
CA GLU A 114 5.08 -0.49 11.12
C GLU A 114 4.42 -1.32 9.99
N CYS A 115 4.67 -2.64 9.97
CA CYS A 115 4.11 -3.51 8.94
C CYS A 115 2.58 -3.58 9.01
N LYS A 116 1.92 -2.98 8.01
CA LYS A 116 0.45 -2.96 7.88
C LYS A 116 -0.17 -4.35 7.66
N TRP A 117 0.63 -5.32 7.18
CA TRP A 117 0.17 -6.68 6.84
C TRP A 117 0.36 -7.70 7.97
N ARG A 118 0.79 -7.27 9.16
CA ARG A 118 1.16 -8.16 10.27
C ARG A 118 -0.01 -9.02 10.77
N ALA A 119 -1.21 -8.46 10.85
CA ALA A 119 -2.40 -9.19 11.27
C ALA A 119 -2.72 -10.34 10.28
N GLU A 120 -2.67 -10.04 9.00
CA GLU A 120 -2.91 -11.00 7.91
C GLU A 120 -1.85 -12.10 7.86
N CYS A 121 -0.58 -11.76 8.05
CA CYS A 121 0.50 -12.74 8.23
C CYS A 121 0.20 -13.73 9.36
N ARG A 122 -0.36 -13.27 10.49
CA ARG A 122 -0.66 -14.12 11.66
C ARG A 122 -1.86 -15.04 11.41
N LYS A 123 -2.91 -14.58 10.73
CA LYS A 123 -4.10 -15.39 10.38
C LYS A 123 -3.69 -16.64 9.58
N LEU A 124 -2.74 -16.49 8.66
CA LEU A 124 -2.25 -17.59 7.82
C LEU A 124 -1.41 -18.60 8.61
N ILE A 125 -0.79 -18.22 9.73
CA ILE A 125 -0.04 -19.13 10.62
C ILE A 125 -0.99 -19.93 11.52
N SER A 126 -2.06 -19.31 12.01
CA SER A 126 -3.04 -19.97 12.90
C SER A 126 -3.86 -21.09 12.25
N ALA A 127 -3.87 -21.20 10.93
CA ALA A 127 -4.59 -22.26 10.21
C ALA A 127 -3.81 -23.60 10.13
N TRP A 128 -2.59 -23.68 10.68
CA TRP A 128 -1.71 -24.86 10.60
C TRP A 128 -1.53 -25.61 11.94
N TYR A 129 -2.39 -25.37 12.93
CA TYR A 129 -2.37 -26.06 14.24
C TYR A 129 -3.74 -26.63 14.61
#